data_AF-A0A6J1VL98-F1
#
_entry.id   AF-A0A6J1VL98-F1
#
_cell.length_a   1.000
_cell.length_b   1.000
_cell.length_c   1.000
_cell.angle_alpha   90.00
_cell.angle_beta   90.00
_cell.angle_gamma   90.00
#
_symmetry.space_group_name_H-M   'P 1'
#
loop_
_entity.id
_entity.type
_entity.pdbx_description
1 polymer ?
#
loop_
_entity_poly.entity_id
_entity_poly.type
_entity_poly.pdbx_seq_one_letter_code
_entity_poly.pdbx_strand_id
1 'polypeptide(L)'
;MAASNLENQLHSAQKNLLFLQRQHADTLKGLHTEIRRLQQHCTDLTYELTLKSSDLTENGISRSEELRRKCEELEAQLKVKEVENNELLKELEQKNAMIAVLENTIKEREKKYLEELKMKSHKLNMLSSELEQRASTIAYLTSQLHATKKKLMSSGTSDSSPSGSPVLSGYKPAPPKEKLPETPRRRMKKSLSTPLNPEFEEAYRLGSESRKLLLREPVDAMPDPTPFLLARESTELHLLKERPLVIPPIPSERMSSEPHSPARERQHKSHVGVAHRIHHVPPTQPQPPEVETLAVDQVNGSKMVCKHSGTDRTV
;
A
#
# COMPACT_ATOMS: atom_id res chain seq x y z
N MET A 1 0.98 -123.26 27.86
CA MET A 1 1.49 -121.88 27.95
C MET A 1 0.91 -120.91 26.91
N ALA A 2 0.33 -121.36 25.78
CA ALA A 2 -0.22 -120.47 24.75
C ALA A 2 -1.58 -119.82 25.11
N ALA A 3 -2.46 -120.54 25.82
CA ALA A 3 -3.81 -120.06 26.16
C ALA A 3 -3.81 -118.84 27.11
N SER A 4 -2.92 -118.82 28.11
CA SER A 4 -2.76 -117.68 29.02
C SER A 4 -2.19 -116.43 28.34
N ASN A 5 -1.44 -116.58 27.25
CA ASN A 5 -0.91 -115.47 26.47
C ASN A 5 -2.02 -114.79 25.64
N LEU A 6 -2.92 -115.59 25.05
CA LEU A 6 -4.06 -115.09 24.29
C LEU A 6 -5.08 -114.36 25.18
N GLU A 7 -5.33 -114.88 26.39
CA GLU A 7 -6.20 -114.23 27.37
C GLU A 7 -5.63 -112.87 27.83
N ASN A 8 -4.31 -112.80 28.05
CA ASN A 8 -3.62 -111.54 28.35
C ASN A 8 -3.66 -110.55 27.17
N GLN A 9 -3.55 -111.03 25.93
CA GLN A 9 -3.72 -110.18 24.74
C GLN A 9 -5.15 -109.65 24.61
N LEU A 10 -6.15 -110.48 24.89
CA LEU A 10 -7.56 -110.07 24.86
C LEU A 10 -7.86 -109.04 25.97
N HIS A 11 -7.37 -109.27 27.19
CA HIS A 11 -7.46 -108.29 28.28
C HIS A 11 -6.72 -106.98 27.98
N SER A 12 -5.55 -107.06 27.34
CA SER A 12 -4.79 -105.87 26.91
C SER A 12 -5.52 -105.10 25.81
N ALA A 13 -6.06 -105.79 24.81
CA ALA A 13 -6.86 -105.19 23.74
C ALA A 13 -8.13 -104.52 24.28
N GLN A 14 -8.83 -105.16 25.23
CA GLN A 14 -9.99 -104.57 25.90
C GLN A 14 -9.62 -103.30 26.68
N LYS A 15 -8.51 -103.30 27.43
CA LYS A 15 -8.01 -102.10 28.13
C LYS A 15 -7.63 -100.99 27.15
N ASN A 16 -6.97 -101.31 26.04
CA ASN A 16 -6.59 -100.34 25.00
C ASN A 16 -7.83 -99.75 24.34
N LEU A 17 -8.85 -100.55 24.04
CA LEU A 17 -10.12 -100.07 23.50
C LEU A 17 -10.80 -99.09 24.46
N LEU A 18 -10.87 -99.44 25.75
CA LEU A 18 -11.51 -98.60 26.77
C LEU A 18 -10.73 -97.31 27.01
N PHE A 19 -9.39 -97.39 26.98
CA PHE A 19 -8.52 -96.21 27.00
C PHE A 19 -8.78 -95.30 25.79
N LEU A 20 -8.85 -95.86 24.59
CA LEU A 20 -9.09 -95.10 23.36
C LEU A 20 -10.48 -94.45 23.37
N GLN A 21 -11.51 -95.19 23.80
CA GLN A 21 -12.86 -94.65 23.99
C GLN A 21 -12.87 -93.49 24.99
N ARG A 22 -12.15 -93.61 26.11
CA ARG A 22 -12.01 -92.53 27.09
C ARG A 22 -11.28 -91.32 26.51
N GLN A 23 -10.17 -91.53 25.80
CA GLN A 23 -9.45 -90.46 25.13
C GLN A 23 -10.33 -89.75 24.10
N HIS A 24 -11.08 -90.48 23.27
CA HIS A 24 -12.00 -89.90 22.29
C HIS A 24 -13.09 -89.07 22.95
N ALA A 25 -13.66 -89.55 24.06
CA ALA A 25 -14.66 -88.81 24.83
C ALA A 25 -14.08 -87.52 25.42
N ASP A 26 -12.84 -87.55 25.92
CA ASP A 26 -12.17 -86.37 26.46
C ASP A 26 -11.77 -85.37 25.36
N THR A 27 -11.32 -85.84 24.20
CA THR A 27 -11.10 -84.98 23.01
C THR A 27 -12.39 -84.32 22.55
N LEU A 28 -13.51 -85.05 22.45
CA LEU A 28 -14.82 -84.49 22.08
C LEU A 28 -15.29 -83.42 23.07
N LYS A 29 -15.11 -83.65 24.38
CA LYS A 29 -15.41 -82.63 25.39
C LYS A 29 -14.58 -81.37 25.17
N GLY A 30 -13.27 -81.52 24.93
CA GLY A 30 -12.35 -80.42 24.64
C GLY A 30 -12.76 -79.62 23.39
N LEU A 31 -13.15 -80.31 22.32
CA LEU A 31 -13.68 -79.66 21.11
C LEU A 31 -14.98 -78.90 21.39
N HIS A 32 -15.92 -79.50 22.13
CA HIS A 32 -17.16 -78.81 22.49
C HIS A 32 -16.95 -77.58 23.39
N THR A 33 -15.92 -77.59 24.25
CA THR A 33 -15.56 -76.40 25.02
C THR A 33 -14.96 -75.32 24.13
N GLU A 34 -14.11 -75.69 23.17
CA GLU A 34 -13.48 -74.73 22.28
C GLU A 34 -14.49 -74.13 21.28
N ILE A 35 -15.41 -74.94 20.75
CA ILE A 35 -16.52 -74.46 19.92
C ILE A 35 -17.36 -73.45 20.70
N ARG A 36 -17.72 -73.76 21.95
CA ARG A 36 -18.48 -72.82 22.80
C ARG A 36 -17.70 -71.53 23.07
N ARG A 37 -16.40 -71.63 23.35
CA ARG A 37 -15.53 -70.47 23.56
C ARG A 37 -15.47 -69.58 22.32
N LEU A 38 -15.32 -70.18 21.14
CA LEU A 38 -15.28 -69.45 19.87
C LEU A 38 -16.63 -68.83 19.53
N GLN A 39 -17.73 -69.56 19.73
CA GLN A 39 -19.09 -69.04 19.56
C GLN A 39 -19.35 -67.83 20.45
N GLN A 40 -18.96 -67.90 21.72
CA GLN A 40 -19.05 -66.77 22.64
C GLN A 40 -18.23 -65.59 22.11
N HIS A 41 -16.98 -65.83 21.72
CA HIS A 41 -16.11 -64.78 21.19
C HIS A 41 -16.65 -64.13 19.92
N CYS A 42 -17.20 -64.90 18.98
CA CYS A 42 -17.87 -64.37 17.79
C CYS A 42 -19.10 -63.54 18.16
N THR A 43 -19.85 -63.95 19.18
CA THR A 43 -21.02 -63.21 19.67
C THR A 43 -20.60 -61.88 20.28
N ASP A 44 -19.58 -61.89 21.14
CA ASP A 44 -19.04 -60.69 21.78
C ASP A 44 -18.48 -59.70 20.74
N LEU A 45 -17.72 -60.20 19.75
CA LEU A 45 -17.18 -59.37 18.67
C LEU A 45 -18.29 -58.77 17.79
N THR A 46 -19.34 -59.55 17.50
CA THR A 46 -20.51 -59.07 16.74
C THR A 46 -21.23 -57.96 17.52
N TYR A 47 -21.38 -58.12 18.83
CA TYR A 47 -21.95 -57.10 19.70
C TYR A 47 -21.10 -55.82 19.73
N GLU A 48 -19.78 -55.96 19.87
CA GLU A 48 -18.85 -54.83 19.87
C GLU A 48 -18.88 -54.06 18.55
N LEU A 49 -18.90 -54.77 17.41
CA LEU A 49 -19.03 -54.15 16.09
C LEU A 49 -20.37 -53.44 15.93
N THR A 50 -21.46 -54.04 16.40
CA THR A 50 -22.81 -53.44 16.32
C THR A 50 -22.89 -52.16 17.14
N LEU A 51 -22.40 -52.18 18.38
CA LEU A 51 -22.34 -50.99 19.24
C LEU A 51 -21.46 -49.90 18.63
N LYS A 52 -20.21 -50.22 18.29
CA LYS A 52 -19.28 -49.25 17.70
C LYS A 52 -19.81 -48.68 16.39
N SER A 53 -20.43 -49.50 15.53
CA SER A 53 -21.02 -49.03 14.29
C SER A 53 -22.20 -48.08 14.52
N SER A 54 -23.03 -48.31 15.54
CA SER A 54 -24.14 -47.44 15.89
C SER A 54 -23.64 -46.08 16.41
N ASP A 55 -22.69 -46.11 17.35
CA ASP A 55 -22.09 -44.89 17.93
C ASP A 55 -21.33 -44.06 16.89
N LEU A 56 -20.55 -44.72 16.02
CA LEU A 56 -19.80 -44.05 14.95
C LEU A 56 -20.71 -43.51 13.84
N THR A 57 -21.81 -44.19 13.55
CA THR A 57 -22.74 -43.77 12.49
C THR A 57 -23.55 -42.57 12.96
N GLU A 58 -24.15 -42.61 14.15
CA GLU A 58 -24.98 -41.50 14.65
C GLU A 58 -24.14 -40.26 14.98
N ASN A 59 -23.06 -40.42 15.77
CA ASN A 59 -22.18 -39.28 16.08
C ASN A 59 -21.38 -38.82 14.87
N GLY A 60 -20.96 -39.74 13.99
CA GLY A 60 -20.20 -39.42 12.79
C GLY A 60 -21.04 -38.65 11.76
N ILE A 61 -22.30 -39.03 11.54
CA ILE A 61 -23.23 -38.30 10.67
C ILE A 61 -23.51 -36.92 11.26
N SER A 62 -23.86 -36.84 12.55
CA SER A 62 -24.13 -35.55 13.22
C SER A 62 -22.94 -34.60 13.15
N ARG A 63 -21.73 -35.10 13.43
CA ARG A 63 -20.50 -34.31 13.34
C ARG A 63 -20.17 -33.91 11.90
N SER A 64 -20.37 -34.80 10.94
CA SER A 64 -20.17 -34.52 9.51
C SER A 64 -21.14 -33.44 9.02
N GLU A 65 -22.41 -33.49 9.43
CA GLU A 65 -23.40 -32.46 9.11
C GLU A 65 -23.03 -31.11 9.73
N GLU A 66 -22.57 -31.09 10.98
CA GLU A 66 -22.13 -29.86 11.65
C GLU A 66 -20.95 -29.23 10.92
N LEU A 67 -19.95 -30.04 10.51
CA LEU A 67 -18.81 -29.57 9.74
C LEU A 67 -19.24 -29.06 8.38
N ARG A 68 -20.15 -29.75 7.69
CA ARG A 68 -20.72 -29.30 6.40
C ARG A 68 -21.39 -27.93 6.55
N ARG A 69 -22.25 -27.75 7.57
CA ARG A 69 -22.89 -26.45 7.83
C ARG A 69 -21.86 -25.35 8.12
N LYS A 70 -20.81 -25.66 8.88
CA LYS A 70 -19.72 -24.70 9.13
C LYS A 70 -18.96 -24.34 7.86
N CYS A 71 -18.70 -25.31 6.98
CA CYS A 71 -18.11 -25.05 5.67
C CYS A 71 -19.00 -24.15 4.82
N GLU A 72 -20.29 -24.45 4.72
CA GLU A 72 -21.27 -23.64 3.98
C GLU A 72 -21.35 -22.20 4.52
N GLU A 73 -21.37 -22.04 5.85
CA GLU A 73 -21.37 -20.73 6.51
C GLU A 73 -20.08 -19.94 6.23
N LEU A 74 -18.92 -20.59 6.32
CA LEU A 74 -17.63 -19.96 6.02
C LEU A 74 -17.53 -19.58 4.53
N GLU A 75 -18.04 -20.41 3.62
CA GLU A 75 -18.11 -20.10 2.20
C GLU A 75 -19.04 -18.91 1.91
N ALA A 76 -20.18 -18.82 2.62
CA ALA A 76 -21.09 -17.68 2.51
C ALA A 76 -20.43 -16.39 3.01
N GLN A 77 -19.75 -16.44 4.16
CA GLN A 77 -19.00 -15.29 4.69
C GLN A 77 -17.87 -14.87 3.77
N LEU A 78 -17.15 -15.83 3.18
CA LEU A 78 -16.10 -15.57 2.22
C LEU A 78 -16.66 -14.85 0.99
N LYS A 79 -17.77 -15.31 0.43
CA LYS A 79 -18.44 -14.64 -0.71
C LYS A 79 -18.87 -13.21 -0.37
N VAL A 80 -19.43 -12.98 0.82
CA VAL A 80 -19.81 -11.62 1.26
C VAL A 80 -18.57 -10.72 1.33
N LYS A 81 -17.47 -11.23 1.90
CA LYS A 81 -16.21 -10.49 2.00
C LYS A 81 -15.54 -10.24 0.65
N GLU A 82 -15.64 -11.19 -0.29
CA GLU A 82 -15.17 -11.00 -1.66
C GLU A 82 -15.97 -9.90 -2.37
N VAL A 83 -17.30 -9.86 -2.21
CA VAL A 83 -18.13 -8.79 -2.78
C VAL A 83 -17.77 -7.44 -2.16
N GLU A 84 -17.68 -7.36 -0.83
CA GLU A 84 -17.27 -6.14 -0.12
C GLU A 84 -15.90 -5.64 -0.60
N ASN A 85 -14.92 -6.54 -0.73
CA ASN A 85 -13.58 -6.23 -1.22
C ASN A 85 -13.61 -5.69 -2.66
N ASN A 86 -14.37 -6.34 -3.54
CA ASN A 86 -14.52 -5.89 -4.92
C ASN A 86 -15.14 -4.48 -5.02
N GLU A 87 -16.13 -4.17 -4.19
CA GLU A 87 -16.71 -2.83 -4.15
C GLU A 87 -15.72 -1.78 -3.62
N LEU A 88 -14.96 -2.11 -2.57
CA LEU A 88 -13.90 -1.24 -2.05
C LEU A 88 -12.79 -0.99 -3.10
N LEU A 89 -12.42 -2.01 -3.88
CA LEU A 89 -11.45 -1.86 -4.97
C LEU A 89 -11.97 -0.90 -6.06
N LYS A 90 -13.24 -1.02 -6.45
CA LYS A 90 -13.86 -0.09 -7.41
C LYS A 90 -13.91 1.34 -6.88
N GLU A 91 -14.27 1.52 -5.60
CA GLU A 91 -14.30 2.85 -4.98
C GLU A 91 -12.90 3.46 -4.90
N LEU A 92 -11.89 2.65 -4.59
CA LEU A 92 -10.49 3.07 -4.57
C LEU A 92 -10.01 3.47 -5.97
N GLU A 93 -10.35 2.71 -7.01
CA GLU A 93 -10.06 3.04 -8.40
C GLU A 93 -10.71 4.37 -8.82
N GLN A 94 -11.99 4.56 -8.48
CA GLN A 94 -12.72 5.81 -8.75
C GLN A 94 -12.07 7.01 -8.05
N LYS A 95 -11.70 6.86 -6.77
CA LYS A 95 -11.01 7.92 -6.01
C LYS A 95 -9.64 8.24 -6.61
N ASN A 96 -8.87 7.23 -7.00
CA ASN A 96 -7.58 7.44 -7.67
C ASN A 96 -7.73 8.16 -9.02
N ALA A 97 -8.75 7.81 -9.80
CA ALA A 97 -9.05 8.52 -11.05
C ALA A 97 -9.41 9.99 -10.78
N MET A 98 -10.21 10.26 -9.75
CA MET A 98 -10.55 11.63 -9.34
C MET A 98 -9.32 12.41 -8.88
N ILE A 99 -8.43 11.79 -8.09
CA ILE A 99 -7.15 12.39 -7.68
C ILE A 99 -6.33 12.76 -8.91
N ALA A 100 -6.18 11.85 -9.89
CA ALA A 100 -5.42 12.13 -11.10
C ALA A 100 -5.98 13.33 -11.90
N VAL A 101 -7.30 13.45 -12.01
CA VAL A 101 -7.97 14.59 -12.65
C VAL A 101 -7.68 15.88 -11.90
N LEU A 102 -7.80 15.88 -10.56
CA LEU A 102 -7.53 17.05 -9.72
C LEU A 102 -6.06 17.46 -9.77
N GLU A 103 -5.14 16.51 -9.71
CA GLU A 103 -3.70 16.76 -9.85
C GLU A 103 -3.37 17.40 -11.20
N ASN A 104 -3.91 16.85 -12.30
CA ASN A 104 -3.70 17.43 -13.63
C ASN A 104 -4.28 18.85 -13.70
N THR A 105 -5.46 19.03 -13.15
CA THR A 105 -6.15 20.33 -13.09
C THR A 105 -5.35 21.38 -12.33
N ILE A 106 -4.70 21.01 -11.22
CA ILE A 106 -3.82 21.90 -10.46
C ILE A 106 -2.56 22.22 -11.29
N LYS A 107 -1.90 21.20 -11.84
CA LYS A 107 -0.70 21.37 -12.69
C LYS A 107 -0.95 22.31 -13.87
N GLU A 108 -2.11 22.18 -14.53
CA GLU A 108 -2.49 23.05 -15.64
C GLU A 108 -2.73 24.51 -15.19
N ARG A 109 -3.38 24.71 -14.03
CA ARG A 109 -3.56 26.06 -13.48
C ARG A 109 -2.24 26.70 -13.06
N GLU A 110 -1.36 25.94 -12.41
CA GLU A 110 -0.02 26.40 -12.04
C GLU A 110 0.78 26.82 -13.27
N LYS A 111 0.75 26.02 -14.33
CA LYS A 111 1.40 26.35 -15.61
C LYS A 111 0.85 27.67 -16.18
N LYS A 112 -0.48 27.83 -16.23
CA LYS A 112 -1.12 29.06 -16.74
C LYS A 112 -0.70 30.29 -15.93
N TYR A 113 -0.76 30.22 -14.60
CA TYR A 113 -0.38 31.36 -13.75
C TYR A 113 1.12 31.69 -13.86
N LEU A 114 1.98 30.69 -14.03
CA LEU A 114 3.41 30.91 -14.23
C LEU A 114 3.68 31.59 -15.59
N GLU A 115 2.98 31.19 -16.65
CA GLU A 115 3.06 31.83 -17.97
C GLU A 115 2.58 33.29 -17.92
N GLU A 116 1.44 33.55 -17.27
CA GLU A 116 0.94 34.92 -17.05
C GLU A 116 1.93 35.77 -16.26
N LEU A 117 2.53 35.21 -15.20
CA LEU A 117 3.53 35.91 -14.40
C LEU A 117 4.77 36.25 -15.22
N LYS A 118 5.24 35.31 -16.05
CA LYS A 118 6.36 35.55 -16.99
C LYS A 118 6.04 36.67 -17.98
N MET A 119 4.85 36.66 -18.58
CA MET A 119 4.41 37.71 -19.50
C MET A 119 4.35 39.09 -18.81
N LYS A 120 3.77 39.16 -17.61
CA LYS A 120 3.69 40.40 -16.83
C LYS A 120 5.06 40.90 -16.41
N SER A 121 5.95 40.01 -15.98
CA SER A 121 7.34 40.32 -15.65
C SER A 121 8.09 40.90 -16.85
N HIS A 122 7.96 40.27 -18.03
CA HIS A 122 8.57 40.77 -19.26
C HIS A 122 8.05 42.16 -19.62
N LYS A 123 6.73 42.38 -19.56
CA LYS A 123 6.12 43.69 -19.81
C LYS A 123 6.60 44.76 -18.82
N LEU A 124 6.72 44.42 -17.54
CA LEU A 124 7.25 45.33 -16.52
C LEU A 124 8.69 45.72 -16.85
N ASN A 125 9.54 44.75 -17.21
CA ASN A 125 10.94 45.02 -17.58
C ASN A 125 11.03 45.95 -18.81
N MET A 126 10.19 45.74 -19.82
CA MET A 126 10.12 46.62 -20.99
C MET A 126 9.77 48.07 -20.60
N LEU A 127 8.70 48.26 -19.83
CA LEU A 127 8.28 49.59 -19.37
C LEU A 127 9.32 50.23 -18.43
N SER A 128 9.96 49.44 -17.57
CA SER A 128 11.03 49.92 -16.70
C SER A 128 12.24 50.40 -17.51
N SER A 129 12.60 49.68 -18.58
CA SER A 129 13.69 50.09 -19.47
C SER A 129 13.37 51.37 -20.25
N GLU A 130 12.12 51.53 -20.69
CA GLU A 130 11.66 52.75 -21.35
C GLU A 130 11.67 53.94 -20.40
N LEU A 131 11.22 53.74 -19.15
CA LEU A 131 11.25 54.77 -18.12
C LEU A 131 12.68 55.21 -17.81
N GLU A 132 13.61 54.26 -17.67
CA GLU A 132 15.02 54.54 -17.42
C GLU A 132 15.67 55.30 -18.60
N GLN A 133 15.34 54.93 -19.83
CA GLN A 133 15.79 55.65 -21.03
C GLN A 133 15.27 57.09 -21.06
N ARG A 134 13.98 57.30 -20.73
CA ARG A 134 13.39 58.64 -20.62
C ARG A 134 14.05 59.45 -19.50
N ALA A 135 14.28 58.85 -18.34
CA ALA A 135 14.98 59.49 -17.22
C ALA A 135 16.41 59.89 -17.60
N SER A 136 17.16 59.02 -18.28
CA SER A 136 18.50 59.30 -18.80
C SER A 136 18.49 60.47 -19.79
N THR A 137 17.50 60.52 -20.68
CA THR A 137 17.34 61.62 -21.64
C THR A 137 17.03 62.95 -20.94
N ILE A 138 16.14 62.94 -19.95
CA ILE A 138 15.81 64.12 -19.14
C ILE A 138 17.05 64.62 -18.40
N ALA A 139 17.81 63.72 -17.77
CA ALA A 139 19.05 64.07 -17.07
C ALA A 139 20.09 64.70 -18.02
N TYR A 140 20.23 64.15 -19.24
CA TYR A 140 21.08 64.70 -20.28
C TYR A 140 20.65 66.11 -20.71
N LEU A 141 19.37 66.31 -21.05
CA LEU A 141 18.82 67.61 -21.44
C LEU A 141 18.90 68.64 -20.31
N THR A 142 18.65 68.21 -19.07
CA THR A 142 18.80 69.05 -17.87
C THR A 142 20.25 69.49 -17.70
N SER A 143 21.20 68.58 -17.88
CA SER A 143 22.63 68.90 -17.87
C SER A 143 23.01 69.87 -18.99
N GLN A 144 22.45 69.69 -20.19
CA GLN A 144 22.65 70.60 -21.33
C GLN A 144 22.10 72.00 -21.02
N LEU A 145 20.90 72.11 -20.46
CA LEU A 145 20.29 73.38 -20.02
C LEU A 145 21.15 74.07 -18.94
N HIS A 146 21.67 73.32 -17.96
CA HIS A 146 22.57 73.88 -16.96
C HIS A 146 23.88 74.37 -17.58
N ALA A 147 24.46 73.62 -18.53
CA ALA A 147 25.67 74.01 -19.22
C ALA A 147 25.48 75.28 -20.07
N THR A 148 24.37 75.40 -20.81
CA THR A 148 24.06 76.61 -21.61
C THR A 148 23.76 77.81 -20.71
N LYS A 149 22.98 77.63 -19.64
CA LYS A 149 22.75 78.68 -18.63
C LYS A 149 24.06 79.18 -18.04
N LYS A 150 24.96 78.26 -17.66
CA LYS A 150 26.29 78.62 -17.14
C LYS A 150 27.09 79.43 -18.17
N LYS A 151 27.13 79.00 -19.43
CA LYS A 151 27.81 79.72 -20.52
C LYS A 151 27.26 81.14 -20.72
N LEU A 152 25.92 81.30 -20.71
CA LEU A 152 25.28 82.61 -20.84
C LEU A 152 25.61 83.53 -19.65
N MET A 153 25.56 83.00 -18.43
CA MET A 153 25.90 83.77 -17.22
C MET A 153 27.39 84.13 -17.15
N SER A 154 28.28 83.24 -17.58
CA SER A 154 29.73 83.55 -17.69
C SER A 154 30.05 84.51 -18.83
N SER A 155 29.20 84.63 -19.86
CA SER A 155 29.37 85.57 -20.96
C SER A 155 28.82 86.97 -20.64
N GLY A 156 28.06 87.14 -19.57
CA GLY A 156 27.49 88.42 -19.12
C GLY A 156 28.31 89.14 -18.04
N THR A 157 29.46 88.60 -17.64
CA THR A 157 30.32 89.20 -16.61
C THR A 157 31.74 89.42 -17.16
N SER A 158 31.86 90.36 -18.09
CA SER A 158 33.07 91.15 -18.28
C SER A 158 32.70 92.62 -18.10
N ASP A 159 32.31 92.98 -16.88
CA ASP A 159 32.68 94.23 -16.20
C ASP A 159 31.86 94.43 -14.92
N SER A 160 32.52 95.00 -13.92
CA SER A 160 32.05 95.50 -12.63
C SER A 160 32.09 94.56 -11.40
N SER A 161 33.12 94.86 -10.61
CA SER A 161 33.41 94.70 -9.19
C SER A 161 32.32 94.30 -8.17
N PRO A 162 32.74 93.72 -7.03
CA PRO A 162 31.88 93.30 -5.93
C PRO A 162 31.65 94.46 -4.94
N SER A 163 30.39 94.83 -4.67
CA SER A 163 30.05 95.62 -3.48
C SER A 163 28.55 95.50 -3.18
N GLY A 164 28.23 95.11 -1.95
CA GLY A 164 26.87 95.11 -1.43
C GLY A 164 26.57 93.91 -0.56
N SER A 165 26.80 94.04 0.74
CA SER A 165 26.36 93.11 1.79
C SER A 165 24.87 92.77 1.69
N PRO A 166 24.45 91.56 2.11
CA PRO A 166 23.05 91.15 2.06
C PRO A 166 22.31 91.66 3.30
N VAL A 167 21.29 92.50 3.10
CA VAL A 167 20.20 92.67 4.07
C VAL A 167 18.93 92.24 3.37
N LEU A 168 18.63 90.95 3.45
CA LEU A 168 17.27 90.45 3.35
C LEU A 168 17.03 89.54 4.55
N SER A 169 16.30 90.12 5.50
CA SER A 169 15.52 89.40 6.50
C SER A 169 14.71 88.31 5.79
N GLY A 170 15.12 87.07 5.97
CA GLY A 170 14.50 85.90 5.36
C GLY A 170 14.42 84.82 6.42
N TYR A 171 13.28 84.78 7.11
CA TYR A 171 12.69 83.62 7.76
C TYR A 171 13.60 82.39 7.84
N LYS A 172 14.12 82.08 9.02
CA LYS A 172 14.40 80.68 9.35
C LYS A 172 13.03 80.03 9.55
N PRO A 173 12.57 79.09 8.70
CA PRO A 173 11.54 78.18 9.15
C PRO A 173 12.20 77.32 10.21
N ALA A 174 11.93 77.62 11.48
CA ALA A 174 12.04 76.61 12.52
C ALA A 174 11.23 75.40 12.03
N PRO A 175 11.78 74.17 12.10
CA PRO A 175 11.07 73.00 11.64
C PRO A 175 9.73 72.92 12.38
N PRO A 176 8.60 72.72 11.67
CA PRO A 176 7.31 72.51 12.32
C PRO A 176 7.45 71.38 13.33
N LYS A 177 7.09 71.64 14.59
CA LYS A 177 6.76 70.56 15.54
C LYS A 177 5.43 69.94 15.11
N GLU A 178 5.45 69.24 13.98
CA GLU A 178 4.39 68.32 13.63
C GLU A 178 4.66 67.00 14.32
N LYS A 179 3.71 66.68 15.18
CA LYS A 179 3.62 65.45 15.94
C LYS A 179 3.84 64.29 14.98
N LEU A 180 4.85 63.48 15.26
CA LEU A 180 4.97 62.15 14.70
C LEU A 180 3.57 61.51 14.76
N PRO A 181 2.99 61.01 13.66
CA PRO A 181 1.86 60.12 13.82
C PRO A 181 2.42 58.95 14.64
N GLU A 182 1.94 58.84 15.87
CA GLU A 182 2.05 57.66 16.71
C GLU A 182 1.70 56.49 15.81
N THR A 183 2.72 55.83 15.25
CA THR A 183 2.50 54.62 14.47
C THR A 183 1.73 53.71 15.40
N PRO A 184 0.48 53.34 15.08
CA PRO A 184 -0.13 52.26 15.81
C PRO A 184 0.79 51.10 15.51
N ARG A 185 1.59 50.70 16.51
CA ARG A 185 2.25 49.41 16.53
C ARG A 185 1.09 48.44 16.56
N ARG A 186 0.56 48.17 15.36
CA ARG A 186 -0.65 47.45 15.11
C ARG A 186 -0.28 46.03 15.43
N ARG A 187 -0.44 45.70 16.71
CA ARG A 187 -0.63 44.34 17.19
C ARG A 187 -1.69 43.76 16.26
N MET A 188 -1.26 42.94 15.30
CA MET A 188 -2.17 42.20 14.43
C MET A 188 -2.94 41.24 15.33
N LYS A 189 -4.07 41.72 15.82
CA LYS A 189 -5.12 40.90 16.36
C LYS A 189 -6.39 41.43 15.73
N LYS A 190 -7.00 40.55 14.92
CA LYS A 190 -8.41 40.47 14.49
C LYS A 190 -8.62 40.62 12.97
N SER A 191 -8.97 39.46 12.39
CA SER A 191 -9.86 39.23 11.26
C SER A 191 -9.31 39.45 9.84
N LEU A 192 -8.54 38.47 9.36
CA LEU A 192 -8.57 38.09 7.95
C LEU A 192 -9.83 37.25 7.71
N SER A 193 -10.95 37.92 7.45
CA SER A 193 -12.18 37.26 7.00
C SER A 193 -12.98 38.24 6.17
N THR A 194 -12.45 38.59 5.00
CA THR A 194 -13.22 39.22 3.92
C THR A 194 -12.59 38.74 2.62
N PRO A 195 -13.23 37.82 1.88
CA PRO A 195 -12.72 37.34 0.61
C PRO A 195 -12.70 38.48 -0.42
N LEU A 196 -11.63 38.57 -1.21
CA LEU A 196 -11.46 39.55 -2.30
C LEU A 196 -12.32 39.23 -3.54
N ASN A 197 -13.39 38.46 -3.42
CA ASN A 197 -14.27 38.08 -4.53
C ASN A 197 -15.75 38.01 -4.09
N PRO A 198 -16.66 38.77 -4.75
CA PRO A 198 -18.08 38.83 -4.39
C PRO A 198 -18.84 37.51 -4.66
N GLU A 199 -18.30 36.65 -5.53
CA GLU A 199 -18.91 35.35 -5.87
C GLU A 199 -18.73 34.24 -4.82
N PHE A 200 -18.00 34.51 -3.72
CA PHE A 200 -17.92 33.62 -2.55
C PHE A 200 -18.79 34.05 -1.36
N GLU A 201 -19.55 35.16 -1.49
CA GLU A 201 -20.36 35.70 -0.40
C GLU A 201 -21.62 34.88 -0.10
N GLU A 202 -22.18 34.20 -1.11
CA GLU A 202 -23.38 33.36 -0.96
C GLU A 202 -23.15 32.13 -0.07
N ALA A 203 -21.91 31.62 0.00
CA ALA A 203 -21.56 30.45 0.81
C ALA A 203 -21.54 30.73 2.33
N TYR A 204 -21.40 32.00 2.74
CA TYR A 204 -21.21 32.38 4.15
C TYR A 204 -22.40 33.13 4.77
N ARG A 205 -23.44 33.47 4.00
CA ARG A 205 -24.64 34.19 4.51
C ARG A 205 -25.75 33.28 5.00
N LEU A 206 -25.66 31.96 4.81
CA LEU A 206 -26.65 31.00 5.28
C LEU A 206 -26.43 30.67 6.77
N GLY A 207 -26.72 31.61 7.66
CA GLY A 207 -26.52 31.36 9.10
C GLY A 207 -27.07 32.37 10.09
N SER A 208 -27.92 33.31 9.66
CA SER A 208 -28.62 34.21 10.60
C SER A 208 -30.08 34.34 10.20
N GLU A 209 -30.87 33.31 10.49
CA GLU A 209 -32.10 33.46 11.27
C GLU A 209 -32.86 32.13 11.46
N SER A 210 -33.40 31.99 12.67
CA SER A 210 -34.54 31.15 13.05
C SER A 210 -34.41 29.61 13.16
N ARG A 211 -34.30 29.19 14.43
CA ARG A 211 -35.02 28.07 15.06
C ARG A 211 -34.91 26.67 14.40
N LYS A 212 -34.01 25.84 14.94
CA LYS A 212 -34.31 24.65 15.77
C LYS A 212 -33.00 23.88 16.02
N LEU A 213 -32.85 23.46 17.27
CA LEU A 213 -31.76 22.62 17.75
C LEU A 213 -31.72 21.31 16.97
N LEU A 214 -30.74 21.14 16.08
CA LEU A 214 -30.24 19.83 15.72
C LEU A 214 -28.71 19.86 15.75
N LEU A 215 -28.22 19.14 16.74
CA LEU A 215 -26.86 18.72 17.02
C LEU A 215 -26.00 18.58 15.75
N ARG A 216 -25.11 19.55 15.54
CA ARG A 216 -23.97 19.42 14.62
C ARG A 216 -23.09 18.30 15.17
N GLU A 217 -22.93 17.24 14.40
CA GLU A 217 -22.03 16.13 14.70
C GLU A 217 -20.61 16.68 14.97
N PRO A 218 -19.96 16.31 16.09
CA PRO A 218 -18.63 16.82 16.41
C PRO A 218 -17.67 16.31 15.34
N VAL A 219 -17.03 17.23 14.63
CA VAL A 219 -15.80 16.90 13.90
C VAL A 219 -14.82 16.43 14.95
N ASP A 220 -14.44 15.15 14.88
CA ASP A 220 -13.50 14.52 15.79
C ASP A 220 -12.21 15.36 15.79
N ALA A 221 -11.99 16.10 16.88
CA ALA A 221 -10.75 16.83 17.05
C ALA A 221 -9.64 15.77 17.10
N MET A 222 -8.68 15.89 16.18
CA MET A 222 -7.56 14.95 16.09
C MET A 222 -7.00 14.66 17.49
N PRO A 223 -6.88 13.37 17.88
CA PRO A 223 -6.53 13.01 19.24
C PRO A 223 -5.20 13.67 19.64
N ASP A 224 -5.16 14.23 20.85
CA ASP A 224 -3.99 14.87 21.41
C ASP A 224 -2.79 13.90 21.36
N PRO A 225 -1.66 14.25 20.70
CA PRO A 225 -0.50 13.38 20.63
C PRO A 225 0.31 13.33 21.95
N THR A 226 -0.01 14.18 22.94
CA THR A 226 0.66 14.23 24.25
C THR A 226 0.87 12.87 24.94
N PRO A 227 -0.09 11.93 24.99
CA PRO A 227 0.12 10.59 25.54
C PRO A 227 1.24 9.78 24.86
N PHE A 228 1.49 9.96 23.55
CA PHE A 228 2.55 9.23 22.85
C PHE A 228 3.96 9.78 23.14
N LEU A 229 4.05 11.04 23.53
CA LEU A 229 5.32 11.69 23.88
C LEU A 229 5.75 11.32 25.31
N LEU A 230 4.80 11.30 26.26
CA LEU A 230 5.07 10.95 27.66
C LEU A 230 5.46 9.47 27.85
N ALA A 231 4.93 8.57 27.01
CA ALA A 231 5.31 7.16 27.00
C ALA A 231 6.77 6.94 26.58
N ARG A 232 7.33 7.84 25.75
CA ARG A 232 8.71 7.75 25.28
C ARG A 232 9.70 8.31 26.31
N GLU A 233 9.33 9.38 26.99
CA GLU A 233 10.16 10.06 27.99
C GLU A 233 10.35 9.22 29.27
N SER A 234 9.34 8.42 29.65
CA SER A 234 9.44 7.45 30.75
C SER A 234 10.29 6.21 30.44
N THR A 235 10.55 5.94 29.15
CA THR A 235 11.38 4.82 28.70
C THR A 235 12.86 5.21 28.57
N GLU A 236 13.18 6.49 28.29
CA GLU A 236 14.56 6.96 28.14
C GLU A 236 15.33 7.08 29.47
N LEU A 237 14.65 7.27 30.61
CA LEU A 237 15.31 7.36 31.91
C LEU A 237 15.68 6.00 32.55
N HIS A 238 15.24 4.87 31.98
CA HIS A 238 15.53 3.53 32.51
C HIS A 238 16.51 2.68 31.67
N LEU A 239 17.02 3.19 30.54
CA LEU A 239 17.91 2.42 29.63
C LEU A 239 19.41 2.72 29.80
N LEU A 240 19.86 3.04 31.02
CA LEU A 240 21.28 3.05 31.38
C LEU A 240 21.62 1.98 32.43
N LYS A 241 21.17 0.73 32.25
CA LYS A 241 21.86 -0.42 32.88
C LYS A 241 21.41 -1.77 32.30
N GLU A 242 22.40 -2.62 32.04
CA GLU A 242 22.33 -4.09 32.00
C GLU A 242 21.73 -4.80 30.76
N ARG A 243 22.63 -5.36 29.94
CA ARG A 243 22.31 -6.44 28.99
C ARG A 243 22.68 -7.79 29.62
N PRO A 244 21.75 -8.75 29.70
CA PRO A 244 22.08 -10.16 29.59
C PRO A 244 21.74 -10.65 28.17
N LEU A 245 22.75 -11.11 27.44
CA LEU A 245 22.58 -11.87 26.19
C LEU A 245 22.28 -13.33 26.56
N VAL A 246 21.07 -13.82 26.25
CA VAL A 246 20.80 -15.26 26.23
C VAL A 246 19.97 -15.56 24.98
N ILE A 247 20.66 -15.95 23.91
CA ILE A 247 20.10 -16.76 22.81
C ILE A 247 20.59 -18.18 23.08
N PRO A 248 19.71 -19.22 23.05
CA PRO A 248 20.15 -20.60 23.23
C PRO A 248 20.95 -21.11 22.01
N PRO A 249 21.97 -21.96 22.22
CA PRO A 249 22.83 -22.43 21.14
C PRO A 249 22.14 -23.52 20.29
N ILE A 250 22.31 -23.43 18.97
CA ILE A 250 21.93 -24.46 17.99
C ILE A 250 23.05 -25.53 17.99
N PRO A 251 22.75 -26.84 18.05
CA PRO A 251 23.78 -27.88 18.01
C PRO A 251 24.36 -28.01 16.60
N SER A 252 25.68 -27.88 16.48
CA SER A 252 26.43 -28.16 15.26
C SER A 252 27.01 -29.57 15.35
N GLU A 253 26.49 -30.48 14.51
CA GLU A 253 27.09 -31.79 14.27
C GLU A 253 28.42 -31.62 13.53
N ARG A 254 29.54 -31.98 14.18
CA ARG A 254 30.50 -33.00 13.71
C ARG A 254 31.79 -32.92 14.50
N MET A 255 32.33 -34.11 14.74
CA MET A 255 33.35 -34.44 15.71
C MET A 255 34.76 -34.03 15.27
N SER A 256 35.56 -33.78 16.30
CA SER A 256 37.02 -33.60 16.44
C SER A 256 37.94 -34.49 15.59
N SER A 257 39.06 -33.94 15.09
CA SER A 257 40.41 -34.08 15.69
C SER A 257 41.54 -33.57 14.75
N GLU A 258 42.51 -32.88 15.36
CA GLU A 258 43.78 -32.25 14.89
C GLU A 258 44.86 -33.24 14.33
N PRO A 259 46.11 -32.84 13.98
CA PRO A 259 46.65 -31.55 13.48
C PRO A 259 47.67 -31.70 12.32
N HIS A 260 47.88 -30.68 11.46
CA HIS A 260 49.21 -30.35 10.86
C HIS A 260 49.20 -29.01 10.09
N SER A 261 50.24 -28.21 10.27
CA SER A 261 50.69 -27.11 9.38
C SER A 261 51.95 -27.58 8.62
N PRO A 262 52.54 -26.88 7.61
CA PRO A 262 52.29 -25.50 7.13
C PRO A 262 52.31 -25.31 5.58
N ALA A 263 52.13 -24.05 5.15
CA ALA A 263 52.74 -23.37 3.99
C ALA A 263 51.83 -22.88 2.84
N ARG A 264 52.00 -21.57 2.55
CA ARG A 264 51.74 -20.83 1.28
C ARG A 264 50.28 -20.77 0.79
N GLU A 265 49.76 -19.74 0.13
CA GLU A 265 50.21 -18.46 -0.41
C GLU A 265 48.94 -17.77 -0.97
N ARG A 266 48.81 -16.45 -0.74
CA ARG A 266 48.00 -15.43 -1.45
C ARG A 266 46.68 -15.84 -2.18
N GLN A 267 45.59 -15.12 -1.90
CA GLN A 267 45.13 -13.96 -2.70
C GLN A 267 43.72 -13.53 -2.26
N HIS A 268 43.59 -12.23 -1.97
CA HIS A 268 42.33 -11.52 -1.84
C HIS A 268 41.49 -11.64 -3.11
N LYS A 269 40.20 -11.99 -2.99
CA LYS A 269 39.22 -11.69 -4.03
C LYS A 269 37.95 -11.11 -3.42
N SER A 270 37.61 -9.97 -3.97
CA SER A 270 36.58 -9.02 -3.59
C SER A 270 35.17 -9.51 -3.91
N HIS A 271 34.27 -9.04 -3.07
CA HIS A 271 32.82 -8.89 -3.21
C HIS A 271 32.30 -8.86 -4.66
N VAL A 272 31.45 -9.83 -5.04
CA VAL A 272 30.68 -9.81 -6.29
C VAL A 272 29.32 -9.18 -5.99
N GLY A 273 29.16 -7.90 -6.33
CA GLY A 273 27.86 -7.23 -6.39
C GLY A 273 27.15 -7.61 -7.69
N VAL A 274 25.95 -8.14 -7.58
CA VAL A 274 25.07 -8.42 -8.74
C VAL A 274 24.38 -7.12 -9.14
N ALA A 275 24.82 -6.52 -10.25
CA ALA A 275 24.14 -5.41 -10.90
C ALA A 275 23.14 -5.96 -11.94
N HIS A 276 21.84 -5.72 -11.71
CA HIS A 276 20.80 -5.96 -12.71
C HIS A 276 20.91 -4.91 -13.83
N ARG A 277 21.32 -5.33 -15.03
CA ARG A 277 21.31 -4.52 -16.24
C ARG A 277 19.99 -4.76 -16.98
N ILE A 278 19.09 -3.78 -16.96
CA ILE A 278 17.88 -3.78 -17.77
C ILE A 278 18.28 -3.45 -19.22
N HIS A 279 17.93 -4.32 -20.16
CA HIS A 279 18.12 -4.07 -21.60
C HIS A 279 16.99 -3.18 -22.12
N HIS A 280 17.32 -2.00 -22.64
CA HIS A 280 16.40 -1.16 -23.39
C HIS A 280 16.37 -1.59 -24.87
N VAL A 281 15.18 -1.96 -25.37
CA VAL A 281 14.91 -2.21 -26.79
C VAL A 281 14.44 -0.90 -27.45
N PRO A 282 14.96 -0.49 -28.62
CA PRO A 282 14.51 0.71 -29.31
C PRO A 282 13.23 0.44 -30.14
N PRO A 283 12.38 1.47 -30.39
CA PRO A 283 11.11 1.29 -31.09
C PRO A 283 11.32 1.12 -32.60
N THR A 284 10.65 0.13 -33.20
CA THR A 284 10.58 -0.06 -34.66
C THR A 284 9.37 0.69 -35.21
N GLN A 285 9.60 1.63 -36.13
CA GLN A 285 8.56 2.32 -36.90
C GLN A 285 8.17 1.53 -38.16
N PRO A 286 6.96 1.76 -38.72
CA PRO A 286 6.21 0.82 -39.55
C PRO A 286 6.65 0.76 -41.03
N GLN A 287 6.58 -0.44 -41.62
CA GLN A 287 6.78 -0.68 -43.06
C GLN A 287 5.49 -0.43 -43.88
N PRO A 288 5.60 0.00 -45.15
CA PRO A 288 4.49 0.02 -46.13
C PRO A 288 4.29 -1.36 -46.80
N PRO A 289 3.14 -1.59 -47.50
CA PRO A 289 2.71 -2.92 -47.89
C PRO A 289 3.30 -3.36 -49.23
N GLU A 290 3.90 -4.55 -49.27
CA GLU A 290 4.19 -5.27 -50.51
C GLU A 290 3.24 -6.46 -50.66
N VAL A 291 2.66 -6.53 -51.85
CA VAL A 291 1.70 -7.54 -52.32
C VAL A 291 2.49 -8.52 -53.18
N GLU A 292 2.56 -9.81 -52.84
CA GLU A 292 2.61 -10.90 -53.83
C GLU A 292 2.48 -12.32 -53.25
N THR A 293 1.40 -12.97 -53.67
CA THR A 293 1.28 -14.37 -54.16
C THR A 293 1.55 -15.60 -53.28
N LEU A 294 0.45 -16.34 -53.09
CA LEU A 294 0.26 -17.78 -53.38
C LEU A 294 1.19 -18.81 -52.72
N ALA A 295 0.67 -19.48 -51.68
CA ALA A 295 0.42 -20.92 -51.69
C ALA A 295 -0.44 -21.29 -50.47
N VAL A 296 -1.70 -21.67 -50.67
CA VAL A 296 -2.56 -22.24 -49.62
C VAL A 296 -2.65 -23.73 -49.88
N ASP A 297 -2.07 -24.51 -48.97
CA ASP A 297 -2.16 -25.96 -48.95
C ASP A 297 -3.60 -26.40 -48.62
N GLN A 298 -4.04 -27.43 -49.33
CA GLN A 298 -5.43 -27.88 -49.36
C GLN A 298 -5.72 -28.75 -48.13
N VAL A 299 -6.69 -28.34 -47.30
CA VAL A 299 -7.40 -29.28 -46.42
C VAL A 299 -8.87 -29.28 -46.79
N ASN A 300 -9.23 -30.28 -47.58
CA ASN A 300 -10.57 -30.59 -48.01
C ASN A 300 -11.34 -31.26 -46.84
N GLY A 301 -12.53 -30.75 -46.51
CA GLY A 301 -13.32 -31.26 -45.39
C GLY A 301 -14.75 -30.73 -45.31
N SER A 302 -15.41 -30.60 -46.47
CA SER A 302 -16.86 -30.74 -46.70
C SER A 302 -17.85 -30.54 -45.52
N LYS A 303 -18.69 -29.51 -45.62
CA LYS A 303 -20.17 -29.68 -45.63
C LYS A 303 -20.87 -28.40 -46.10
N MET A 304 -21.67 -28.57 -47.14
CA MET A 304 -22.51 -27.54 -47.77
C MET A 304 -23.65 -27.13 -46.84
N VAL A 305 -23.96 -25.83 -46.78
CA VAL A 305 -25.34 -25.35 -46.62
C VAL A 305 -25.56 -24.20 -47.61
N CYS A 306 -26.57 -24.41 -48.44
CA CYS A 306 -27.02 -23.58 -49.55
C CYS A 306 -28.04 -22.53 -49.08
N LYS A 307 -28.21 -21.48 -49.89
CA LYS A 307 -29.22 -20.39 -49.92
C LYS A 307 -28.80 -19.14 -49.13
N HIS A 308 -28.92 -17.90 -49.61
CA HIS A 308 -29.67 -17.33 -50.73
C HIS A 308 -29.29 -15.85 -50.85
N SER A 309 -29.09 -15.38 -52.08
CA SER A 309 -28.94 -13.98 -52.48
C SER A 309 -30.30 -13.31 -52.60
N GLY A 310 -30.42 -12.04 -52.21
CA GLY A 310 -31.61 -11.25 -52.52
C GLY A 310 -31.65 -9.91 -51.81
N THR A 311 -31.07 -8.91 -52.47
CA THR A 311 -31.36 -7.46 -52.39
C THR A 311 -32.81 -7.12 -52.02
N ASP A 312 -33.01 -6.11 -51.16
CA ASP A 312 -33.70 -4.84 -51.51
C ASP A 312 -34.06 -4.01 -50.24
N ARG A 313 -34.18 -2.68 -50.44
CA ARG A 313 -34.86 -1.63 -49.66
C ARG A 313 -34.04 -0.69 -48.76
N THR A 314 -33.71 0.46 -49.36
CA THR A 314 -34.17 1.81 -48.97
C THR A 314 -34.66 2.01 -47.54
N VAL A 315 -34.00 2.90 -46.78
CA VAL A 315 -34.49 4.23 -46.30
C VAL A 315 -33.27 5.12 -46.09
#